data_AF-A0A7J3JQJ7-F1
#
_entry.id   AF-A0A7J3JQJ7-F1
#
_cell.length_a   1.000
_cell.length_b   1.000
_cell.length_c   1.000
_cell.angle_alpha   90.00
_cell.angle_beta   90.00
_cell.angle_gamma   90.00
#
_symmetry.space_group_name_H-M   'P 1'
#
loop_
_entity.id
_entity.type
_entity.pdbx_description
1 polymer ?
#
loop_
_entity_poly.entity_id
_entity_poly.type
_entity_poly.pdbx_seq_one_letter_code
_entity_poly.pdbx_strand_id
1 'polypeptide(L)'
;MSKVRRSIELIGLDLEFFSEENIIELIKVIEESIKNDLNRILGLRTDEYTITIGVEVNKELRIAIDLDVKAYLSNKMNLHNILNKVINHAFDKTRIHLKQLARKNKNGDPQIREHSHLNT
;
A
#
# COMPACT_ATOMS: atom_id res chain seq x y z
N MET A 1 5.74 13.32 15.97
CA MET A 1 5.22 12.05 15.45
C MET A 1 4.13 12.38 14.45
N SER A 2 4.16 11.79 13.26
CA SER A 2 3.17 12.06 12.21
C SER A 2 2.54 10.75 11.77
N LYS A 3 1.21 10.74 11.72
CA LYS A 3 0.42 9.57 11.39
C LYS A 3 -0.38 9.81 10.11
N VAL A 4 -0.42 8.81 9.23
CA VAL A 4 -1.26 8.79 8.04
C VAL A 4 -1.90 7.42 7.88
N ARG A 5 -3.21 7.40 7.66
CA ARG A 5 -3.96 6.19 7.36
C ARG A 5 -4.68 6.34 6.03
N ARG A 6 -4.62 5.32 5.17
CA ARG A 6 -5.40 5.23 3.94
C ARG A 6 -5.81 3.80 3.66
N SER A 7 -6.86 3.64 2.88
CA SER A 7 -7.30 2.35 2.36
C SER A 7 -7.63 2.46 0.88
N ILE A 8 -7.50 1.33 0.19
CA ILE A 8 -8.00 1.15 -1.17
C ILE A 8 -8.90 -0.08 -1.21
N GLU A 9 -9.89 -0.02 -2.09
CA GLU A 9 -10.77 -1.14 -2.42
C GLU A 9 -10.53 -1.51 -3.88
N LEU A 10 -10.37 -2.82 -4.12
CA LEU A 10 -10.05 -3.37 -5.41
C LEU A 10 -11.10 -4.41 -5.77
N ILE A 11 -11.85 -4.10 -6.83
CA ILE A 11 -13.00 -4.84 -7.32
C ILE A 11 -12.68 -5.51 -8.66
N GLY A 12 -13.37 -6.61 -8.96
CA GLY A 12 -13.16 -7.38 -10.20
C GLY A 12 -11.87 -8.21 -10.19
N LEU A 13 -11.32 -8.47 -9.00
CA LEU A 13 -10.26 -9.46 -8.82
C LEU A 13 -10.87 -10.85 -8.69
N ASP A 14 -10.16 -11.86 -9.19
CA ASP A 14 -10.47 -13.25 -8.88
C ASP A 14 -10.06 -13.52 -7.43
N LEU A 15 -11.05 -13.66 -6.56
CA LEU A 15 -10.81 -13.74 -5.12
C LEU A 15 -10.35 -15.13 -4.67
N GLU A 16 -10.60 -16.16 -5.50
CA GLU A 16 -10.10 -17.53 -5.26
C GLU A 16 -8.57 -17.59 -5.28
N PHE A 17 -7.93 -16.58 -5.87
CA PHE A 17 -6.49 -16.44 -5.89
C PHE A 17 -5.89 -16.01 -4.54
N PHE A 18 -6.63 -15.38 -3.63
CA PHE A 18 -6.07 -14.89 -2.37
C PHE A 18 -6.03 -15.97 -1.30
N SER A 19 -5.17 -16.96 -1.52
CA SER A 19 -4.69 -17.83 -0.45
C SER A 19 -3.95 -17.01 0.61
N GLU A 20 -3.81 -17.57 1.81
CA GLU A 20 -3.05 -16.95 2.90
C GLU A 20 -1.62 -16.60 2.46
N GLU A 21 -0.97 -17.48 1.69
CA GLU A 21 0.38 -17.26 1.14
C GLU A 21 0.45 -16.03 0.23
N ASN A 22 -0.52 -15.87 -0.67
CA ASN A 22 -0.58 -14.73 -1.60
C ASN A 22 -0.89 -13.43 -0.85
N ILE A 23 -1.70 -13.48 0.21
CA ILE A 23 -1.94 -12.33 1.09
C ILE A 23 -0.65 -11.93 1.82
N ILE A 24 0.11 -12.90 2.35
CA ILE A 24 1.39 -12.65 3.01
C ILE A 24 2.40 -12.03 2.02
N GLU A 25 2.48 -12.54 0.78
CA GLU A 25 3.33 -11.96 -0.26
C GLU A 25 2.92 -10.51 -0.56
N LEU A 26 1.63 -10.24 -0.72
CA LEU A 26 1.12 -8.89 -0.94
C LEU A 26 1.50 -7.93 0.19
N ILE A 27 1.36 -8.37 1.45
CA ILE A 27 1.76 -7.60 2.63
C ILE A 27 3.25 -7.28 2.58
N LYS A 28 4.10 -8.26 2.25
CA LYS A 28 5.56 -8.04 2.11
C LYS A 28 5.88 -7.02 1.02
N VAL A 29 5.22 -7.09 -0.14
CA VAL A 29 5.40 -6.12 -1.24
C VAL A 29 5.07 -4.70 -0.78
N ILE A 30 3.96 -4.53 -0.05
CA ILE A 30 3.56 -3.23 0.52
C ILE A 30 4.60 -2.75 1.52
N GLU A 31 4.95 -3.60 2.48
CA GLU A 31 5.88 -3.29 3.56
C GLU A 31 7.26 -2.89 3.03
N GLU A 32 7.83 -3.68 2.11
CA GLU A 32 9.11 -3.40 1.47
C GLU A 32 9.06 -2.10 0.69
N SER A 33 7.96 -1.80 -0.01
CA SER A 33 7.81 -0.53 -0.72
C SER A 33 7.90 0.66 0.24
N ILE A 34 7.15 0.60 1.35
CA ILE A 34 7.14 1.66 2.37
C ILE A 34 8.51 1.82 3.00
N LYS A 35 9.14 0.72 3.44
CA LYS A 35 10.47 0.73 4.06
C LYS A 35 11.51 1.35 3.14
N ASN A 36 11.51 0.95 1.87
CA ASN A 36 12.45 1.46 0.87
C ASN A 36 12.25 2.96 0.63
N ASP A 37 11.02 3.44 0.54
CA ASP A 37 10.77 4.86 0.34
C ASP A 37 11.11 5.71 1.56
N LEU A 38 10.77 5.25 2.77
CA LEU A 38 11.14 5.94 4.00
C LEU A 38 12.66 6.04 4.13
N ASN A 39 13.37 4.94 3.90
CA ASN A 39 14.83 4.94 3.93
C ASN A 39 15.43 5.84 2.83
N ARG A 40 14.85 5.86 1.63
CA ARG A 40 15.30 6.73 0.53
C ARG A 40 15.09 8.22 0.80
N ILE A 41 13.95 8.60 1.40
CA ILE A 41 13.56 10.01 1.56
C ILE A 41 14.07 10.59 2.88
N LEU A 42 13.91 9.84 3.97
CA LEU A 42 14.25 10.27 5.33
C LEU A 42 15.61 9.72 5.76
N GLY A 43 15.94 8.49 5.35
CA GLY A 43 17.20 7.81 5.71
C GLY A 43 17.42 7.81 7.22
N LEU A 44 18.62 8.23 7.63
CA LEU A 44 19.04 8.34 9.03
C LEU A 44 18.24 9.34 9.87
N ARG A 45 17.36 10.14 9.25
CA ARG A 45 16.48 11.06 9.97
C ARG A 45 15.28 10.35 10.59
N THR A 46 15.02 9.11 10.19
CA THR A 46 13.97 8.28 10.78
C THR A 46 14.44 7.75 12.12
N ASP A 47 13.73 8.09 13.18
CA ASP A 47 13.98 7.59 14.54
C ASP A 47 13.27 6.24 14.72
N GLU A 48 11.96 6.26 14.46
CA GLU A 48 11.07 5.13 14.63
C GLU A 48 9.93 5.21 13.61
N TYR A 49 9.46 4.05 13.16
CA TYR A 49 8.23 3.96 12.40
C TYR A 49 7.47 2.68 12.71
N THR A 50 6.15 2.75 12.63
CA THR A 50 5.25 1.60 12.73
C THR A 50 4.42 1.53 11.45
N ILE A 51 4.40 0.35 10.82
CA ILE A 51 3.58 0.06 9.66
C ILE A 51 2.54 -0.97 10.09
N THR A 52 1.25 -0.67 9.93
CA THR A 52 0.17 -1.63 10.10
C THR A 52 -0.54 -1.81 8.76
N ILE A 53 -0.57 -3.04 8.27
CA ILE A 53 -1.20 -3.40 7.00
C ILE A 53 -2.37 -4.33 7.33
N GLY A 54 -3.58 -3.89 6.99
CA GLY A 54 -4.79 -4.71 7.05
C GLY A 54 -5.17 -5.16 5.64
N VAL A 55 -5.39 -6.46 5.47
CA VAL A 55 -5.91 -7.03 4.22
C VAL A 55 -7.19 -7.78 4.54
N GLU A 56 -8.26 -7.47 3.82
CA GLU A 56 -9.56 -8.12 3.95
C GLU A 56 -9.97 -8.63 2.57
N VAL A 57 -10.26 -9.93 2.48
CA VAL A 57 -10.72 -10.59 1.25
C VAL A 57 -12.14 -11.07 1.47
N ASN A 58 -13.11 -10.37 0.87
CA ASN A 58 -14.53 -10.69 1.00
C ASN A 58 -15.21 -10.72 -0.38
N LYS A 59 -16.06 -9.74 -0.70
CA LYS A 59 -16.60 -9.53 -2.07
C LYS A 59 -15.63 -8.71 -2.94
N GLU A 60 -14.62 -8.14 -2.31
CA GLU A 60 -13.58 -7.29 -2.85
C GLU A 60 -12.32 -7.48 -2.01
N LEU A 61 -11.18 -7.06 -2.56
CA LEU A 61 -9.94 -6.96 -1.79
C LEU A 61 -9.84 -5.54 -1.23
N ARG A 62 -9.88 -5.41 0.09
CA ARG A 62 -9.61 -4.15 0.79
C ARG A 62 -8.23 -4.19 1.43
N ILE A 63 -7.43 -3.16 1.18
CA ILE A 63 -6.09 -3.00 1.76
C ILE A 63 -6.07 -1.67 2.50
N ALA A 64 -5.75 -1.71 3.79
CA ALA A 64 -5.58 -0.55 4.64
C ALA A 64 -4.12 -0.46 5.13
N ILE A 65 -3.55 0.74 5.07
CA ILE A 65 -2.20 1.04 5.56
C ILE A 65 -2.34 2.15 6.60
N ASP A 66 -1.86 1.87 7.81
CA ASP A 66 -1.62 2.88 8.85
C ASP A 66 -0.11 3.01 9.04
N LEU A 67 0.40 4.22 8.87
CA LEU A 67 1.81 4.54 8.95
C LEU A 67 2.03 5.66 9.97
N ASP A 68 2.76 5.33 11.03
CA ASP A 68 3.22 6.29 12.02
C ASP A 68 4.75 6.43 11.92
N VAL A 69 5.23 7.67 11.81
CA VAL A 69 6.66 7.95 11.68
C VAL A 69 7.08 9.07 12.62
N LYS A 70 8.16 8.80 13.34
CA LYS A 70 8.92 9.78 14.11
C LYS A 70 10.24 10.05 13.38
N ALA A 71 10.46 11.30 13.00
CA ALA A 71 11.66 11.70 12.27
C ALA A 71 12.11 13.12 12.65
N TYR A 72 13.41 13.36 12.55
CA TYR A 72 14.03 14.68 12.77
C TYR A 72 14.12 15.45 11.46
N LEU A 73 13.34 16.51 11.32
CA LEU A 73 13.23 17.28 10.09
C LEU A 73 13.50 18.76 10.33
N SER A 74 14.09 19.41 9.32
CA SER A 74 14.13 20.87 9.28
C SER A 74 12.75 21.43 8.92
N ASN A 75 12.47 22.67 9.33
CA ASN A 75 11.15 23.33 9.18
C ASN A 75 10.60 23.42 7.74
N LYS A 76 11.39 23.06 6.72
CA LYS A 76 10.99 23.07 5.31
C LYS A 76 10.35 21.75 4.84
N MET A 77 10.54 20.64 5.56
CA MET A 77 10.02 19.33 5.16
C MET A 77 8.70 19.01 5.86
N ASN A 78 7.64 18.84 5.07
CA ASN A 78 6.34 18.40 5.57
C ASN A 78 6.30 16.87 5.62
N LEU A 79 6.50 16.29 6.81
CA LEU A 79 6.45 14.84 7.04
C LEU A 79 5.13 14.24 6.57
N HIS A 80 4.00 14.85 6.91
CA HIS A 80 2.68 14.35 6.54
C HIS A 80 2.53 14.19 5.01
N ASN A 81 3.00 15.16 4.23
CA ASN A 81 3.00 15.08 2.77
C ASN A 81 3.93 14.00 2.23
N ILE A 82 5.08 13.78 2.88
CA ILE A 82 6.00 12.68 2.55
C ILE A 82 5.30 11.34 2.78
N LEU A 83 4.70 11.14 3.96
CA LEU A 83 4.02 9.89 4.30
C LEU A 83 2.85 9.58 3.36
N ASN A 84 2.06 10.59 2.99
CA ASN A 84 1.01 10.42 1.98
C ASN A 84 1.57 9.93 0.63
N LYS A 85 2.70 10.48 0.17
CA LYS A 85 3.36 10.04 -1.07
C LYS A 85 3.89 8.62 -0.98
N VAL A 86 4.47 8.24 0.17
CA VAL A 86 4.95 6.89 0.44
C VAL A 86 3.81 5.88 0.35
N ILE A 87 2.68 6.15 1.03
CA ILE A 87 1.52 5.26 1.00
C ILE A 87 0.94 5.15 -0.42
N ASN A 88 0.83 6.27 -1.15
CA ASN A 88 0.33 6.25 -2.52
C ASN A 88 1.21 5.40 -3.44
N HIS A 89 2.53 5.54 -3.34
CA HIS A 89 3.45 4.74 -4.13
C HIS A 89 3.38 3.25 -3.76
N ALA A 90 3.20 2.91 -2.48
CA ALA A 90 2.96 1.53 -2.06
C ALA A 90 1.67 0.96 -2.67
N PHE A 91 0.59 1.72 -2.71
CA PHE A 91 -0.64 1.31 -3.40
C PHE A 91 -0.46 1.16 -4.92
N ASP A 92 0.32 2.03 -5.55
CA ASP A 92 0.62 1.90 -6.99
C ASP A 92 1.43 0.63 -7.28
N LYS A 93 2.43 0.32 -6.46
CA LYS A 93 3.15 -0.96 -6.56
C LYS A 93 2.24 -2.17 -6.35
N THR A 94 1.36 -2.08 -5.37
CA THR A 94 0.36 -3.12 -5.08
C THR A 94 -0.52 -3.37 -6.30
N ARG A 95 -1.05 -2.32 -6.93
CA ARG A 95 -1.84 -2.42 -8.16
C ARG A 95 -1.06 -3.07 -9.30
N ILE A 96 0.21 -2.69 -9.48
CA ILE A 96 1.08 -3.28 -10.52
C ILE A 96 1.30 -4.77 -10.25
N HIS A 97 1.62 -5.14 -9.01
CA HIS A 97 1.83 -6.52 -8.60
C HIS A 97 0.58 -7.37 -8.82
N LEU A 98 -0.59 -6.89 -8.39
CA LEU A 98 -1.87 -7.56 -8.62
C LEU A 98 -2.22 -7.68 -10.11
N LYS A 99 -1.94 -6.66 -10.92
CA LYS A 99 -2.09 -6.73 -12.39
C LYS A 99 -1.17 -7.80 -13.00
N GLN A 100 0.05 -7.94 -12.50
CA GLN A 100 1.00 -8.96 -12.96
C GLN A 100 0.58 -10.36 -12.53
N LEU A 101 0.13 -10.53 -11.30
CA LEU A 101 -0.42 -11.80 -10.80
C LEU A 101 -1.66 -12.23 -11.57
N ALA A 102 -2.60 -11.30 -11.77
CA ALA A 102 -3.75 -11.52 -12.63
C ALA A 102 -3.28 -11.95 -14.03
N ARG A 103 -2.34 -11.25 -14.68
CA ARG A 103 -1.81 -11.66 -15.99
C ARG A 103 -1.16 -13.04 -16.01
N LYS A 104 -0.42 -13.43 -14.96
CA LYS A 104 0.16 -14.78 -14.84
C LYS A 104 -0.92 -15.85 -14.76
N ASN A 105 -2.06 -15.54 -14.14
CA ASN A 105 -3.21 -16.45 -14.04
C ASN A 105 -4.12 -16.34 -15.28
N LYS A 106 -4.12 -15.20 -15.99
CA LYS A 106 -4.91 -14.91 -17.18
C LYS A 106 -4.34 -15.52 -18.47
N ASN A 107 -4.18 -16.83 -18.47
CA ASN A 107 -4.77 -17.60 -19.57
C ASN A 107 -6.33 -17.64 -19.45
N GLY A 108 -6.94 -16.94 -18.49
CA GLY A 108 -8.34 -16.46 -18.50
C GLY A 108 -8.54 -15.08 -17.84
N ASP A 109 -9.06 -14.08 -18.57
CA ASP A 109 -9.15 -12.62 -18.31
C ASP A 109 -10.16 -12.16 -17.20
N PRO A 110 -9.87 -11.18 -16.30
CA PRO A 110 -10.94 -10.20 -15.93
C PRO A 110 -10.56 -8.70 -15.83
N GLN A 111 -11.45 -7.84 -16.30
CA GLN A 111 -11.34 -6.38 -16.28
C GLN A 111 -11.37 -5.80 -14.85
N ILE A 112 -10.34 -5.03 -14.46
CA ILE A 112 -10.31 -4.27 -13.20
C ILE A 112 -11.03 -2.93 -13.41
N ARG A 113 -12.04 -2.62 -12.60
CA ARG A 113 -12.70 -1.30 -12.58
C ARG A 113 -12.32 -0.57 -11.29
N GLU A 114 -11.74 0.63 -11.43
CA GLU A 114 -11.32 1.48 -10.32
C GLU A 114 -12.45 2.44 -9.91
N HIS A 115 -12.89 2.42 -8.65
CA HIS A 115 -13.73 3.47 -8.08
C HIS A 115 -12.94 4.21 -7.00
N SER A 116 -12.62 5.47 -7.27
CA SER A 116 -11.97 6.38 -6.30
C SER A 116 -13.05 7.24 -5.67
N HIS A 117 -13.41 7.01 -4.41
CA HIS A 117 -14.26 7.95 -3.67
C HIS A 117 -13.40 9.11 -3.15
N LEU A 118 -13.43 10.22 -3.90
CA LEU A 118 -13.05 11.55 -3.39
C LEU A 118 -14.22 12.06 -2.55
N ASN A 119 -14.07 12.05 -1.22
CA ASN A 119 -14.99 12.77 -0.35
C ASN A 119 -14.92 14.26 -0.68
N THR A 120 -16.09 14.84 -0.98
CA THR A 120 -16.34 16.29 -0.98
C THR A 120 -16.96 16.67 0.36
#